data_AF-A0A962SGG4-F1
#
_entry.id   AF-A0A962SGG4-F1
#
_cell.length_a   1.000
_cell.length_b   1.000
_cell.length_c   1.000
_cell.angle_alpha   90.00
_cell.angle_beta   90.00
_cell.angle_gamma   90.00
#
_symmetry.space_group_name_H-M   'P 1'
#
loop_
_entity.id
_entity.type
_entity.pdbx_description
1 polymer ?
#
loop_
_entity_poly.entity_id
_entity_poly.type
_entity_poly.pdbx_seq_one_letter_code
_entity_poly.pdbx_strand_id
1 'polypeptide(L)'
;MDRPTMAEEYRLQRHSAYFKGWCQAFGEHKSVAGDGGVYWLYGEEQVGLLLPGVKRVESGLSISLASDQVWIGDFNSPLSTREAGAALVEIRTMLESTTPTNIYMTSHFMYGSGPKIITFSNKRPLSIIYKEVGTIQVRLV
;
A
#
# COMPACT_ATOMS: atom_id res chain seq x y z
N MET A 1 0.48 1.92 -32.34
CA MET A 1 -0.94 2.00 -31.94
C MET A 1 -0.94 1.75 -30.45
N ASP A 2 -0.80 2.82 -29.67
CA ASP A 2 -0.78 2.73 -28.20
C ASP A 2 -2.12 2.17 -27.75
N ARG A 3 -2.09 1.07 -27.01
CA ARG A 3 -3.25 0.70 -26.20
C ARG A 3 -3.45 1.85 -25.20
N PRO A 4 -4.68 2.37 -25.02
CA PRO A 4 -4.93 3.13 -23.80
C PRO A 4 -4.60 2.18 -22.65
N THR A 5 -3.74 2.58 -21.72
CA THR A 5 -3.46 1.83 -20.50
C THR A 5 -4.80 1.70 -19.78
N MET A 6 -5.46 0.56 -19.97
CA MET A 6 -6.71 0.28 -19.29
C MET A 6 -6.34 0.16 -17.83
N ALA A 7 -6.85 1.07 -17.01
CA ALA A 7 -6.69 1.00 -15.57
C ALA A 7 -7.07 -0.40 -15.08
N GLU A 8 -6.12 -1.08 -14.44
CA GLU A 8 -6.31 -2.43 -13.93
C GLU A 8 -6.91 -2.36 -12.54
N GLU A 9 -8.07 -2.97 -12.35
CA GLU A 9 -8.80 -2.91 -11.09
C GLU A 9 -8.77 -4.26 -10.36
N TYR A 10 -8.36 -4.21 -9.09
CA TYR A 10 -8.20 -5.36 -8.22
C TYR A 10 -9.04 -5.17 -6.96
N ARG A 11 -9.57 -6.28 -6.43
CA ARG A 11 -10.28 -6.29 -5.16
C ARG A 11 -9.50 -7.10 -4.13
N LEU A 12 -8.94 -6.41 -3.14
CA LEU A 12 -8.02 -7.02 -2.17
C LEU A 12 -8.66 -7.19 -0.80
N GLN A 13 -8.25 -8.23 -0.09
CA GLN A 13 -8.64 -8.44 1.31
C GLN A 13 -7.93 -7.43 2.20
N ARG A 14 -8.73 -6.67 2.96
CA ARG A 14 -8.26 -5.61 3.84
C ARG A 14 -8.18 -6.12 5.27
N HIS A 15 -7.06 -5.83 5.91
CA HIS A 15 -6.81 -6.20 7.30
C HIS A 15 -6.59 -4.98 8.18
N SER A 16 -6.95 -5.11 9.46
CA SER A 16 -6.75 -4.10 10.48
C SER A 16 -6.23 -4.75 11.76
N ALA A 17 -5.29 -4.10 12.44
CA ALA A 17 -4.76 -4.60 13.70
C ALA A 17 -5.86 -4.60 14.77
N TYR A 18 -5.91 -5.65 15.61
CA TYR A 18 -6.74 -5.68 16.81
C TYR A 18 -6.31 -4.62 17.83
N PHE A 19 -5.00 -4.39 17.92
CA PHE A 19 -4.39 -3.47 18.88
C PHE A 19 -4.14 -2.12 18.23
N LYS A 20 -4.72 -1.07 18.82
CA LYS A 20 -4.52 0.30 18.37
C LYS A 20 -3.04 0.68 18.49
N GLY A 21 -2.46 1.20 17.41
CA GLY A 21 -1.06 1.63 17.37
C GLY A 21 -0.06 0.50 17.10
N TRP A 22 -0.52 -0.74 16.89
CA TRP A 22 0.36 -1.83 16.48
C TRP A 22 0.66 -1.78 14.98
N CYS A 23 1.92 -2.01 14.62
CA CYS A 23 2.40 -2.07 13.24
C CYS A 23 3.48 -3.13 13.12
N GLN A 24 3.09 -4.31 12.67
CA GLN A 24 4.03 -5.28 12.13
C GLN A 24 3.70 -5.42 10.65
N ALA A 25 4.26 -4.54 9.84
CA ALA A 25 3.98 -4.52 8.41
C ALA A 25 5.13 -5.08 7.56
N PHE A 26 6.36 -5.13 8.09
CA PHE A 26 7.50 -5.40 7.22
C PHE A 26 8.61 -6.27 7.81
N GLY A 27 8.70 -6.43 9.15
CA GLY A 27 9.94 -6.97 9.72
C GLY A 27 11.14 -6.14 9.22
N GLU A 28 12.15 -6.81 8.66
CA GLU A 28 13.24 -6.15 7.94
C GLU A 28 12.78 -5.63 6.57
N HIS A 29 13.07 -4.36 6.30
CA HIS A 29 12.74 -3.74 5.02
C HIS A 29 13.77 -2.69 4.61
N LYS A 30 13.88 -2.49 3.30
CA LYS A 30 14.59 -1.37 2.70
C LYS A 30 13.64 -0.19 2.55
N SER A 31 14.11 1.00 2.90
CA SER A 31 13.38 2.25 2.67
C SER A 31 14.02 3.03 1.54
N VAL A 32 13.20 3.52 0.61
CA VAL A 32 13.60 4.37 -0.52
C VAL A 32 12.79 5.66 -0.42
N ALA A 33 13.49 6.78 -0.21
CA ALA A 33 12.87 8.09 -0.12
C ALA A 33 12.34 8.54 -1.49
N GLY A 34 11.11 9.04 -1.49
CA GLY A 34 10.58 9.89 -2.55
C GLY A 34 10.48 11.34 -2.08
N ASP A 35 9.61 12.11 -2.74
CA ASP A 35 9.40 13.52 -2.43
C ASP A 35 8.38 13.73 -1.30
N GLY A 36 8.45 14.89 -0.63
CA GLY A 36 7.41 15.33 0.30
C GLY A 36 7.22 14.46 1.55
N GLY A 37 8.22 13.66 1.93
CA GLY A 37 8.13 12.72 3.05
C GLY A 37 7.41 11.41 2.70
N VAL A 38 7.22 11.13 1.42
CA VAL A 38 6.77 9.83 0.90
C VAL A 38 7.95 8.86 0.87
N TYR A 39 7.73 7.61 1.29
CA TYR A 39 8.73 6.55 1.20
C TYR A 39 8.13 5.27 0.63
N TRP A 40 8.89 4.59 -0.21
CA TRP A 40 8.63 3.21 -0.59
C TRP A 40 9.39 2.26 0.31
N LEU A 41 8.70 1.27 0.84
CA LEU A 41 9.23 0.26 1.75
C LEU A 41 9.19 -1.09 1.04
N TYR A 42 10.32 -1.79 0.99
CA TYR A 42 10.46 -3.06 0.29
C TYR A 42 10.84 -4.15 1.28
N GLY A 43 9.99 -5.16 1.40
CA GLY A 43 10.22 -6.37 2.18
C GLY A 43 10.02 -7.61 1.33
N GLU A 44 10.33 -8.77 1.89
CA GLU A 44 10.11 -10.04 1.20
C GLU A 44 8.60 -10.27 0.97
N GLU A 45 8.19 -10.27 -0.30
CA GLU A 45 6.78 -10.36 -0.76
C GLU A 45 5.88 -9.23 -0.24
N GLN A 46 6.46 -8.06 0.00
CA GLN A 46 5.78 -6.92 0.60
C GLN A 46 6.26 -5.60 0.01
N VAL A 47 5.32 -4.75 -0.40
CA VAL A 47 5.59 -3.38 -0.82
C VAL A 47 4.75 -2.42 0.00
N GLY A 48 5.39 -1.40 0.57
CA GLY A 48 4.79 -0.39 1.42
C GLY A 48 4.91 0.99 0.82
N LEU A 49 3.85 1.77 0.95
CA LEU A 49 3.85 3.19 0.64
C LEU A 49 3.57 3.97 1.92
N LEU A 50 4.58 4.69 2.40
CA LEU A 50 4.48 5.58 3.52
C LEU A 50 4.02 6.96 3.03
N LEU A 51 2.91 7.45 3.59
CA LEU A 51 2.29 8.71 3.21
C LEU A 51 2.05 9.58 4.44
N PRO A 52 2.47 10.86 4.40
CA PRO A 52 2.01 11.85 5.36
C PRO A 52 0.55 12.23 5.06
N GLY A 53 -0.22 12.55 6.10
CA GLY A 53 -1.56 13.17 5.95
C GLY A 53 -2.74 12.21 5.74
N VAL A 54 -2.50 10.93 5.45
CA VAL A 54 -3.56 9.92 5.41
C VAL A 54 -4.01 9.61 6.84
N LYS A 55 -5.29 9.83 7.17
CA LYS A 55 -5.81 9.56 8.52
C LYS A 55 -6.23 8.10 8.68
N ARG A 56 -7.11 7.62 7.79
CA ARG A 56 -7.64 6.25 7.78
C ARG A 56 -7.97 5.79 6.36
N VAL A 57 -7.86 4.48 6.14
CA VAL A 57 -8.42 3.78 4.97
C VAL A 57 -9.61 2.95 5.45
N GLU A 58 -10.82 3.46 5.19
CA GLU A 58 -12.07 2.86 5.63
C GLU A 58 -12.73 2.00 4.53
N SER A 59 -13.78 1.26 4.90
CA SER A 59 -14.55 0.49 3.92
C SER A 59 -15.21 1.45 2.92
N GLY A 60 -15.17 1.10 1.63
CA GLY A 60 -15.72 1.93 0.56
C GLY A 60 -14.75 2.94 -0.06
N LEU A 61 -13.56 3.15 0.54
CA LEU A 61 -12.50 3.90 -0.14
C LEU A 61 -11.84 3.04 -1.22
N SER A 62 -11.31 3.70 -2.24
CA SER A 62 -10.45 3.10 -3.26
C SER A 62 -9.04 3.65 -3.16
N ILE A 63 -8.07 2.87 -3.64
CA ILE A 63 -6.68 3.30 -3.80
C ILE A 63 -6.36 3.27 -5.29
N SER A 64 -5.89 4.37 -5.84
CA SER A 64 -5.39 4.42 -7.22
C SER A 64 -3.90 4.78 -7.18
N LEU A 65 -3.08 4.00 -7.87
CA LEU A 65 -1.64 4.22 -7.99
C LEU A 65 -1.31 4.47 -9.46
N ALA A 66 -0.83 5.66 -9.76
CA ALA A 66 -0.20 6.01 -11.03
C ALA A 66 1.32 6.14 -10.83
N SER A 67 2.05 6.27 -11.94
CA SER A 67 3.50 6.41 -11.91
C SER A 67 3.98 7.69 -11.25
N ASP A 68 3.14 8.70 -11.06
CA ASP A 68 3.51 10.01 -10.50
C ASP A 68 2.58 10.47 -9.36
N GLN A 69 1.54 9.70 -9.03
CA GLN A 69 0.54 10.12 -8.06
C GLN A 69 -0.18 8.93 -7.42
N VAL A 70 -0.56 9.09 -6.15
CA VAL A 70 -1.45 8.17 -5.44
C VAL A 70 -2.72 8.90 -5.02
N TRP A 71 -3.85 8.20 -5.10
CA TRP A 71 -5.14 8.63 -4.56
C TRP A 71 -5.66 7.60 -3.56
N ILE A 72 -6.22 8.09 -2.46
CA ILE A 72 -6.88 7.29 -1.42
C ILE A 72 -8.18 8.01 -1.05
N GLY A 73 -9.29 7.61 -1.68
CA GLY A 73 -10.49 8.44 -1.67
C GLY A 73 -10.18 9.85 -2.19
N ASP A 74 -10.47 10.86 -1.37
CA ASP A 74 -10.23 12.28 -1.72
C ASP A 74 -8.79 12.74 -1.43
N PHE A 75 -8.01 11.96 -0.68
CA PHE A 75 -6.60 12.27 -0.45
C PHE A 75 -5.80 11.96 -1.72
N ASN A 76 -4.87 12.85 -2.06
CA ASN A 76 -3.89 12.60 -3.09
C ASN A 76 -2.50 13.10 -2.68
N SER A 77 -1.46 12.46 -3.19
CA SER A 77 -0.08 12.85 -2.98
C SER A 77 0.73 12.58 -4.25
N PRO A 78 1.63 13.48 -4.66
CA PRO A 78 2.58 13.19 -5.72
C PRO A 78 3.50 12.03 -5.29
N LEU A 79 3.99 11.30 -6.29
CA LEU A 79 4.99 10.25 -6.18
C LEU A 79 6.16 10.61 -7.10
N SER A 80 7.38 10.33 -6.66
CA SER A 80 8.52 10.42 -7.58
C SER A 80 8.43 9.32 -8.63
N THR A 81 8.51 9.70 -9.91
CA THR A 81 8.26 8.81 -11.04
C THR A 81 9.18 7.61 -11.08
N ARG A 82 10.45 7.81 -10.73
CA ARG A 82 11.47 6.75 -10.79
C ARG A 82 11.16 5.64 -9.78
N GLU A 83 10.93 6.00 -8.52
CA GLU A 83 10.69 5.06 -7.43
C GLU A 83 9.30 4.42 -7.55
N ALA A 84 8.29 5.19 -7.97
CA ALA A 84 6.94 4.69 -8.19
C ALA A 84 6.88 3.66 -9.32
N GLY A 85 7.64 3.86 -10.42
CA GLY A 85 7.71 2.88 -11.50
C GLY A 85 8.17 1.50 -11.04
N ALA A 86 9.24 1.44 -10.22
CA ALA A 86 9.72 0.18 -9.67
C ALA A 86 8.69 -0.47 -8.72
N ALA A 87 8.10 0.31 -7.82
CA ALA A 87 7.09 -0.18 -6.88
C ALA A 87 5.83 -0.71 -7.60
N LEU A 88 5.37 -0.03 -8.65
CA LEU A 88 4.21 -0.45 -9.43
C LEU A 88 4.44 -1.78 -10.14
N VAL A 89 5.65 -2.02 -10.66
CA VAL A 89 6.01 -3.30 -11.27
C VAL A 89 5.94 -4.42 -10.23
N GLU A 90 6.48 -4.20 -9.03
CA GLU A 90 6.40 -5.20 -7.96
C GLU A 90 4.97 -5.43 -7.48
N ILE A 91 4.19 -4.37 -7.23
CA ILE A 91 2.79 -4.46 -6.83
C ILE A 91 1.98 -5.22 -7.89
N ARG A 92 2.16 -4.91 -9.18
CA ARG A 92 1.53 -5.64 -10.28
C ARG A 92 1.90 -7.13 -10.24
N THR A 93 3.19 -7.44 -10.08
CA THR A 93 3.66 -8.83 -9.96
C THR A 93 2.98 -9.57 -8.81
N MET A 94 2.81 -8.91 -7.66
CA MET A 94 2.12 -9.46 -6.50
C MET A 94 0.63 -9.73 -6.79
N LEU A 95 -0.03 -8.79 -7.45
CA LEU A 95 -1.46 -8.83 -7.78
C LEU A 95 -1.80 -9.88 -8.86
N GLU A 96 -0.88 -10.12 -9.79
CA GLU A 96 -1.01 -11.13 -10.86
C GLU A 96 -0.58 -12.53 -10.40
N SER A 97 0.02 -12.66 -9.21
CA SER A 97 0.44 -13.96 -8.68
C SER A 97 -0.75 -14.84 -8.27
N THR A 98 -0.49 -16.15 -8.13
CA THR A 98 -1.49 -17.10 -7.62
C THR A 98 -1.76 -16.95 -6.12
N THR A 99 -0.87 -16.29 -5.39
CA THR A 99 -1.03 -16.03 -3.96
C THR A 99 -1.86 -14.76 -3.76
N PRO A 100 -2.95 -14.81 -2.97
CA PRO A 100 -3.77 -13.62 -2.74
C PRO A 100 -2.98 -12.46 -2.14
N THR A 101 -3.07 -11.28 -2.79
CA THR A 101 -2.51 -10.05 -2.22
C THR A 101 -3.46 -9.49 -1.16
N ASN A 102 -2.90 -9.22 0.00
CA ASN A 102 -3.55 -8.60 1.15
C ASN A 102 -3.14 -7.13 1.24
N ILE A 103 -4.01 -6.32 1.82
CA ILE A 103 -3.71 -4.93 2.11
C ILE A 103 -4.02 -4.55 3.55
N TYR A 104 -3.11 -3.80 4.16
CA TYR A 104 -3.33 -3.26 5.49
C TYR A 104 -2.65 -1.91 5.64
N MET A 105 -3.25 -1.08 6.49
CA MET A 105 -2.76 0.24 6.80
C MET A 105 -2.27 0.27 8.25
N THR A 106 -1.03 0.70 8.43
CA THR A 106 -0.36 0.71 9.74
C THR A 106 0.34 2.04 10.00
N SER A 107 0.79 2.27 11.24
CA SER A 107 1.68 3.37 11.60
C SER A 107 2.89 2.81 12.31
N HIS A 108 4.08 3.11 11.83
CA HIS A 108 5.31 2.61 12.43
C HIS A 108 6.02 3.71 13.21
N PHE A 109 6.41 3.45 14.47
CA PHE A 109 7.00 4.45 15.36
C PHE A 109 8.28 5.08 14.78
N MET A 110 9.10 4.33 14.05
CA MET A 110 10.32 4.84 13.38
C MET A 110 10.05 6.02 12.43
N TYR A 111 8.83 6.12 11.89
CA TYR A 111 8.43 7.19 10.98
C TYR A 111 7.52 8.23 11.65
N GLY A 112 7.42 8.21 12.98
CA GLY A 112 6.56 9.08 13.76
C GLY A 112 5.09 8.65 13.81
N SER A 113 4.27 9.41 14.55
CA SER A 113 2.86 9.09 14.80
C SER A 113 1.89 9.58 13.72
N GLY A 114 2.36 10.43 12.81
CA GLY A 114 1.56 11.05 11.75
C GLY A 114 1.38 10.17 10.52
N PRO A 115 2.48 9.71 9.88
CA PRO A 115 2.40 8.96 8.62
C PRO A 115 1.69 7.61 8.75
N LYS A 116 1.10 7.19 7.63
CA LYS A 116 0.53 5.86 7.46
C LYS A 116 1.29 5.11 6.41
N ILE A 117 1.43 3.80 6.61
CA ILE A 117 1.99 2.89 5.63
C ILE A 117 0.84 2.07 5.07
N ILE A 118 0.64 2.12 3.77
CA ILE A 118 -0.22 1.19 3.02
C ILE A 118 0.66 0.06 2.53
N THR A 119 0.35 -1.16 2.96
CA THR A 119 1.16 -2.35 2.62
C THR A 119 0.39 -3.27 1.71
N PHE A 120 0.97 -3.64 0.59
CA PHE A 120 0.60 -4.78 -0.25
C PHE A 120 1.43 -5.98 0.19
N SER A 121 0.81 -7.15 0.34
CA SER A 121 1.49 -8.34 0.82
C SER A 121 0.88 -9.65 0.32
N ASN A 122 1.67 -10.50 -0.33
CA ASN A 122 1.26 -11.89 -0.59
C ASN A 122 1.38 -12.78 0.66
N LYS A 123 2.11 -12.31 1.69
CA LYS A 123 2.10 -12.93 3.01
C LYS A 123 0.78 -12.65 3.73
N ARG A 124 0.15 -13.71 4.22
CA ARG A 124 -1.03 -13.56 5.07
C ARG A 124 -0.62 -12.91 6.39
N PRO A 125 -1.32 -11.84 6.83
CA PRO A 125 -0.98 -11.22 8.10
C PRO A 125 -1.24 -12.17 9.28
N LEU A 126 -0.46 -12.03 10.35
CA LEU A 126 -0.59 -12.83 11.55
C LEU A 126 -1.98 -12.63 12.18
N SER A 127 -2.78 -13.69 12.24
CA SER A 127 -4.18 -13.65 12.68
C SER A 127 -4.37 -13.30 14.16
N ILE A 128 -3.32 -13.42 14.98
CA ILE A 128 -3.34 -12.95 16.38
C ILE A 128 -3.24 -11.42 16.48
N ILE A 129 -2.70 -10.78 15.45
CA ILE A 129 -2.46 -9.33 15.42
C ILE A 129 -3.50 -8.62 14.55
N TYR A 130 -3.90 -9.25 13.44
CA TYR A 130 -4.77 -8.66 12.44
C TYR A 130 -6.07 -9.43 12.28
N LYS A 131 -7.15 -8.70 12.03
CA LYS A 131 -8.42 -9.21 11.53
C LYS A 131 -8.68 -8.74 10.10
N GLU A 132 -9.34 -9.59 9.34
CA GLU A 132 -9.97 -9.20 8.09
C GLU A 132 -11.16 -8.28 8.39
N VAL A 133 -11.27 -7.17 7.64
CA VAL A 133 -12.27 -6.11 7.86
C VAL A 133 -12.99 -5.76 6.55
N GLY A 134 -13.05 -6.70 5.62
CA GLY A 134 -13.68 -6.58 4.31
C GLY A 134 -12.66 -6.36 3.19
N THR A 135 -13.13 -5.85 2.06
CA THR A 135 -12.31 -5.66 0.85
C THR A 135 -12.10 -4.20 0.51
N ILE A 136 -11.09 -3.91 -0.31
CA ILE A 136 -10.87 -2.59 -0.91
C ILE A 136 -10.61 -2.71 -2.41
N GLN A 137 -11.00 -1.69 -3.17
CA GLN A 137 -10.64 -1.55 -4.58
C GLN A 137 -9.27 -0.89 -4.71
N VAL A 138 -8.41 -1.50 -5.54
CA VAL A 138 -7.10 -0.98 -5.91
C VAL A 138 -7.05 -0.85 -7.41
N ARG A 139 -6.57 0.28 -7.91
CA ARG A 139 -6.41 0.56 -9.32
C ARG A 139 -4.94 0.88 -9.63
N LEU A 140 -4.38 0.21 -10.63
CA LEU A 140 -3.11 0.61 -11.24
C LEU A 140 -3.42 1.39 -12.53
N VAL A 141 -2.91 2.61 -12.65
CA VAL A 141 -3.17 3.55 -13.76
C VAL A 141 -1.91 3.78 -14.58
#